data_AF-A0A6G2D705-F1
#
_entry.id   AF-A0A6G2D705-F1
#
_cell.length_a   1.000
_cell.length_b   1.000
_cell.length_c   1.000
_cell.angle_alpha   90.00
_cell.angle_beta   90.00
_cell.angle_gamma   90.00
#
_symmetry.space_group_name_H-M   'P 1'
#
loop_
_entity.id
_entity.type
_entity.pdbx_description
1 polymer ?
#
loop_
_entity_poly.entity_id
_entity_poly.type
_entity_poly.pdbx_seq_one_letter_code
_entity_poly.pdbx_strand_id
1 'polypeptide(L)'
;SFNCMERIEIGAGTMMGEGVRFYDHDHIYTAEKIEKWQWTTAPIRVGRDCWIGSNVTILKGVTIGDNTIIGAGCLIRNDIPS
;
A
#
# COMPACT_ATOMS: atom_id res chain seq x y z
N SER A 1 -1.96 -9.39 -2.56
CA SER A 1 -3.19 -8.98 -3.26
C SER A 1 -3.14 -7.50 -3.58
N PHE A 2 -3.59 -7.11 -4.77
CA PHE A 2 -3.79 -5.72 -5.14
C PHE A 2 -5.28 -5.38 -5.04
N ASN A 3 -5.67 -4.65 -4.01
CA ASN A 3 -7.03 -4.10 -3.89
C ASN A 3 -6.95 -2.64 -4.31
N CYS A 4 -7.28 -2.39 -5.58
CA CYS A 4 -7.08 -1.13 -6.26
C CYS A 4 -8.44 -0.55 -6.70
N MET A 5 -8.81 0.61 -6.17
CA MET A 5 -9.96 1.40 -6.61
C MET A 5 -9.55 2.65 -7.38
N GLU A 6 -8.37 3.21 -7.10
CA GLU A 6 -7.83 4.40 -7.75
C GLU A 6 -6.54 4.09 -8.52
N ARG A 7 -5.44 3.76 -7.83
CA ARG A 7 -4.12 3.57 -8.46
C ARG A 7 -3.11 2.92 -7.52
N ILE A 8 -2.42 1.92 -8.04
CA ILE A 8 -1.21 1.34 -7.42
C ILE A 8 -0.11 1.32 -8.48
N GLU A 9 0.98 2.03 -8.22
CA GLU A 9 2.13 2.14 -9.11
C GLU A 9 3.34 1.42 -8.49
N ILE A 10 3.95 0.51 -9.24
CA ILE A 10 5.13 -0.25 -8.81
C ILE A 10 6.28 0.06 -9.77
N GLY A 11 7.38 0.59 -9.24
CA GLY A 11 8.58 0.90 -10.00
C GLY A 11 9.27 -0.35 -10.55
N ALA A 12 10.00 -0.16 -11.65
CA ALA A 12 10.80 -1.20 -12.28
C ALA A 12 11.82 -1.81 -11.29
N GLY A 13 12.08 -3.11 -11.41
CA GLY A 13 13.05 -3.83 -10.57
C GLY A 13 12.55 -4.18 -9.17
N THR A 14 11.40 -3.66 -8.74
CA THR A 14 10.84 -3.95 -7.42
C THR A 14 10.36 -5.41 -7.32
N MET A 15 10.79 -6.09 -6.27
CA MET A 15 10.45 -7.48 -5.96
C MET A 15 9.61 -7.56 -4.68
N MET A 16 8.76 -8.59 -4.60
CA MET A 16 7.84 -8.79 -3.48
C MET A 16 7.86 -10.24 -3.01
N GLY A 17 7.83 -10.43 -1.70
CA GLY A 17 7.57 -11.72 -1.08
C GLY A 17 6.10 -12.15 -1.21
N GLU A 18 5.82 -13.36 -0.77
CA GLU A 18 4.45 -13.88 -0.77
C GLU A 18 3.55 -13.07 0.17
N GLY A 19 2.27 -12.93 -0.18
CA GLY A 19 1.27 -12.35 0.72
C GLY A 19 1.37 -10.84 0.93
N VAL A 20 2.17 -10.12 0.13
CA VAL A 20 2.16 -8.65 0.14
C VAL A 20 0.78 -8.13 -0.27
N ARG A 21 0.21 -7.20 0.50
CA ARG A 21 -1.13 -6.64 0.29
C ARG A 21 -1.07 -5.13 0.11
N PHE A 22 -1.84 -4.64 -0.85
CA PHE A 22 -2.03 -3.23 -1.13
C PHE A 22 -3.52 -2.89 -1.02
N TYR A 23 -3.82 -1.78 -0.36
CA TYR A 23 -5.18 -1.25 -0.20
C TYR A 23 -5.15 0.27 -0.38
N ASP A 24 -5.56 0.75 -1.55
CA ASP A 24 -5.58 2.19 -1.89
C ASP A 24 -6.88 2.91 -1.48
N HIS A 25 -7.73 2.23 -0.71
CA HIS A 25 -9.04 2.71 -0.31
C HIS A 25 -9.43 2.24 1.10
N ASP A 26 -10.28 3.02 1.76
CA ASP A 26 -10.97 2.68 3.01
C ASP A 26 -12.47 2.93 2.82
N HIS A 27 -13.33 2.23 3.56
CA HIS A 27 -14.74 2.62 3.65
C HIS A 27 -14.87 4.03 4.26
N ILE A 28 -15.83 4.83 3.79
CA ILE A 28 -16.24 6.03 4.52
C ILE A 28 -16.92 5.58 5.82
N TYR A 29 -16.57 6.18 6.95
CA TYR A 29 -17.21 5.88 8.23
C TYR A 29 -17.35 7.13 9.11
N THR A 30 -18.34 7.08 10.00
CA THR A 30 -18.50 7.98 11.15
C THR A 30 -18.44 7.16 12.44
N ALA A 31 -18.70 7.79 13.60
CA ALA A 31 -18.77 7.05 14.86
C ALA A 31 -19.97 6.07 14.92
N GLU A 32 -20.98 6.28 14.09
CA GLU A 32 -22.26 5.56 14.12
C GLU A 32 -22.41 4.55 12.97
N LYS A 33 -21.71 4.76 11.85
CA LYS A 33 -21.96 3.99 10.62
C LYS A 33 -20.69 3.80 9.80
N ILE A 34 -20.59 2.63 9.18
CA ILE A 34 -19.65 2.34 8.08
C ILE A 34 -20.46 2.27 6.79
N GLU A 35 -20.08 3.06 5.78
CA GLU A 35 -20.77 3.06 4.49
C GLU A 35 -20.42 1.82 3.67
N LYS A 36 -21.43 1.04 3.29
CA LYS A 36 -21.23 -0.22 2.57
C LYS A 36 -20.63 -0.05 1.17
N TRP A 37 -20.95 1.07 0.51
CA TRP A 37 -20.67 1.28 -0.92
C TRP A 37 -20.01 2.63 -1.22
N GLN A 38 -19.37 3.23 -0.22
CA GLN A 38 -18.64 4.48 -0.40
C GLN A 38 -17.26 4.37 0.23
N TRP A 39 -16.27 4.93 -0.44
CA TRP A 39 -14.86 4.80 -0.08
C TRP A 39 -14.13 6.13 -0.15
N THR A 40 -13.12 6.29 0.69
CA THR A 40 -12.05 7.27 0.45
C THR A 40 -10.91 6.57 -0.27
N THR A 41 -10.30 7.23 -1.25
CA THR A 41 -9.17 6.67 -2.01
C THR A 41 -7.96 7.59 -1.92
N ALA A 42 -6.77 7.02 -2.04
CA ALA A 42 -5.54 7.75 -2.32
C ALA A 42 -4.50 6.78 -2.90
N PRO A 43 -3.72 7.19 -3.92
CA PRO A 43 -2.85 6.30 -4.65
C PRO A 43 -1.73 5.74 -3.77
N ILE A 44 -1.30 4.52 -4.07
CA ILE A 44 -0.07 3.95 -3.51
C ILE A 44 1.02 3.97 -4.57
N ARG A 45 2.23 4.41 -4.18
CA ARG A 45 3.42 4.42 -5.02
C ARG A 45 4.54 3.66 -4.38
N VAL A 46 5.08 2.66 -5.07
CA VAL A 46 6.33 2.00 -4.71
C VAL A 46 7.39 2.37 -5.74
N GLY A 47 8.52 2.87 -5.27
CA GLY A 47 9.67 3.23 -6.09
C GLY A 47 10.28 2.04 -6.82
N ARG A 48 11.37 2.31 -7.52
CA ARG A 48 12.17 1.32 -8.25
C ARG A 48 13.09 0.55 -7.32
N ASP A 49 13.47 -0.64 -7.75
CA ASP A 49 14.50 -1.47 -7.10
C ASP A 49 14.27 -1.72 -5.60
N CYS A 50 13.00 -1.80 -5.18
CA CYS A 50 12.62 -2.09 -3.80
C CYS A 50 12.54 -3.61 -3.54
N TRP A 51 12.74 -4.02 -2.29
CA TRP A 51 12.38 -5.36 -1.83
C TRP A 51 11.30 -5.27 -0.74
N ILE A 52 10.10 -5.77 -1.05
CA ILE A 52 9.00 -5.83 -0.10
C ILE A 52 8.91 -7.25 0.48
N GLY A 53 9.21 -7.40 1.78
CA GLY A 53 9.18 -8.69 2.47
C GLY A 53 7.78 -9.33 2.51
N SER A 54 7.74 -10.64 2.77
CA SER A 54 6.48 -11.39 2.80
C SER A 54 5.48 -10.84 3.83
N ASN A 55 4.18 -10.95 3.54
CA ASN A 55 3.07 -10.54 4.40
C ASN A 55 3.04 -9.05 4.78
N VAL A 56 3.79 -8.19 4.08
CA VAL A 56 3.70 -6.73 4.24
C VAL A 56 2.33 -6.22 3.79
N THR A 57 1.79 -5.23 4.50
CA THR A 57 0.55 -4.56 4.11
C THR A 57 0.81 -3.07 3.94
N ILE A 58 0.51 -2.53 2.76
CA ILE A 58 0.72 -1.13 2.38
C ILE A 58 -0.66 -0.46 2.26
N LEU A 59 -0.84 0.60 3.03
CA LEU A 59 -2.12 1.31 3.14
C LEU A 59 -2.21 2.50 2.20
N LYS A 60 -3.45 2.94 2.01
CA LYS A 60 -3.88 4.07 1.19
C LYS A 60 -3.02 5.31 1.37
N GLY A 61 -2.59 5.89 0.25
CA GLY A 61 -1.84 7.15 0.21
C GLY A 61 -0.33 7.04 0.44
N VAL A 62 0.20 5.85 0.69
CA VAL A 62 1.63 5.65 0.96
C VAL A 62 2.48 5.78 -0.30
N THR A 63 3.58 6.52 -0.18
CA THR A 63 4.71 6.52 -1.11
C THR A 63 5.94 5.86 -0.47
N ILE A 64 6.52 4.86 -1.14
CA ILE A 64 7.79 4.22 -0.78
C ILE A 64 8.84 4.66 -1.80
N GLY A 65 9.96 5.20 -1.32
CA GLY A 65 11.08 5.67 -2.14
C GLY A 65 11.83 4.55 -2.86
N ASP A 66 12.58 4.92 -3.90
CA ASP A 66 13.47 4.01 -4.64
C ASP A 66 14.48 3.32 -3.70
N ASN A 67 14.92 2.10 -4.05
CA ASN A 67 15.95 1.32 -3.34
C ASN A 67 15.61 0.99 -1.87
N THR A 68 14.34 0.93 -1.50
CA THR A 68 13.90 0.64 -0.14
C THR A 68 13.72 -0.87 0.11
N ILE A 69 14.13 -1.33 1.29
CA ILE A 69 13.82 -2.68 1.79
C ILE A 69 12.80 -2.58 2.93
N ILE A 70 11.67 -3.28 2.78
CA ILE A 70 10.65 -3.41 3.82
C ILE A 70 10.72 -4.82 4.40
N GLY A 71 10.90 -4.91 5.72
CA GLY A 71 10.92 -6.19 6.44
C GLY A 71 9.59 -6.95 6.35
N ALA A 72 9.65 -8.28 6.48
CA ALA A 72 8.45 -9.12 6.44
C ALA A 72 7.48 -8.78 7.58
N GLY A 73 6.18 -8.85 7.29
CA GLY A 73 5.10 -8.61 8.26
C GLY A 73 4.87 -7.14 8.64
N CYS A 74 5.56 -6.18 8.03
CA CYS A 74 5.36 -4.76 8.31
C CYS A 74 3.98 -4.25 7.84
N LEU A 75 3.40 -3.33 8.62
CA LEU A 75 2.26 -2.51 8.22
C LEU A 75 2.76 -1.10 7.90
N ILE A 76 2.63 -0.69 6.64
CA ILE A 76 3.08 0.61 6.15
C ILE A 76 1.87 1.53 6.03
N ARG A 77 1.77 2.49 6.97
CA ARG A 77 0.71 3.52 7.02
C ARG A 77 1.19 4.90 6.58
N ASN A 78 2.49 5.15 6.63
CA ASN A 78 3.09 6.44 6.30
C ASN A 78 4.15 6.24 5.22
N ASP A 79 4.51 7.34 4.55
CA ASP A 79 5.56 7.35 3.55
C ASP A 79 6.90 6.86 4.10
N ILE A 80 7.66 6.19 3.24
CA ILE A 80 9.01 5.73 3.52
C ILE A 80 9.94 6.45 2.53
N PRO A 81 10.86 7.32 3.00
CA PRO A 81 11.80 8.02 2.12
C PRO A 81 12.86 7.06 1.58
N SER A 82 13.55 7.49 0.51
CA SER A 82 14.79 6.87 0.02
C SER A 82 15.97 7.18 0.92
#